data_AF-A0A3A1U1U4-F1
#
_entry.id   AF-A0A3A1U1U4-F1
#
_cell.length_a   1.000
_cell.length_b   1.000
_cell.length_c   1.000
_cell.angle_alpha   90.00
_cell.angle_beta   90.00
_cell.angle_gamma   90.00
#
_symmetry.space_group_name_H-M   'P 1'
#
loop_
_entity.id
_entity.type
_entity.pdbx_description
1 polymer ?
#
loop_
_entity_poly.entity_id
_entity_poly.type
_entity_poly.pdbx_seq_one_letter_code
_entity_poly.pdbx_strand_id
1 'polypeptide(L)'
;MRLRSSTDEGAALISVVILGFVMMMLVATGLTVATSGRSQAVGVQRSSSALDAAYAGVQDYVARLNVDSNYYLQGNPESTFNTSTTKKVEWADPWNKAFGLGEPNGSATHDARATWATVKDSDKSTSDTPSQYRYAADLSKFDSAGIIRLQSTGRAGNRTRTIVATLRVKGFTDFGYFTDLEIKDPETWVNPPAVKTFDPKTCAVYAWQGRPKACSYRDTNTDPATTKTTDMRVQFQKSDVLYGDVHTNDTPVLACGMTVEGTFETGAPTTDPMFTTAKNCSPKIPLVHADTVSMPATNSSMRSDATCLYTGPTQITYNGPAHTVTVVSPWSRNPGPAASCGAAADLRQPQGATFSQAKFNGQLVYVQNVRTPAEDPANGWTSTTRPSTLTCIGPGGDPDASAYNGIGWSVGSGASQIRYPLAGEAPATSWMTTSTPAQWSTGAPAYGCRNGDLYISGQLSGGSAGASIQTTAASENYVWVTNDLTYENKSADLLGLVGQSSVVVWNPMSLASDQPMVKPGHTGIQVNFEIDAAIISVLHTFRVQNYNRGATRGALVVFGSIAQKFRGTVAGGYNVQNADGTYTTVNTGYSKAYQYDTVLKTISPPKFLNPTDSNYTVIGYATVNPSGGGTP
;
A
#
# COMPACT_ATOMS: atom_id res chain seq x y z
N MET A 1 38.74 79.97 73.28
CA MET A 1 37.33 79.74 72.89
C MET A 1 37.30 78.61 71.87
N ARG A 2 36.88 77.40 72.26
CA ARG A 2 36.66 76.26 71.34
C ARG A 2 35.26 75.74 71.63
N LEU A 3 34.33 76.07 70.75
CA LEU A 3 32.95 75.59 70.75
C LEU A 3 32.94 74.13 70.29
N ARG A 4 32.28 73.25 71.04
CA ARG A 4 32.00 71.87 70.66
C ARG A 4 30.52 71.81 70.28
N SER A 5 30.28 71.57 69.00
CA SER A 5 28.96 71.41 68.37
C SER A 5 28.33 70.07 68.78
N SER A 6 27.15 70.09 69.38
CA SER A 6 26.26 68.92 69.52
C SER A 6 25.04 69.13 68.63
N THR A 7 25.15 68.70 67.39
CA THR A 7 24.04 68.57 66.44
C THR A 7 24.22 67.20 65.80
N ASP A 8 23.46 66.18 66.23
CA ASP A 8 23.10 64.98 65.46
C ASP A 8 22.32 63.92 66.29
N GLU A 9 21.24 64.32 66.97
CA GLU A 9 20.33 63.34 67.63
C GLU A 9 18.96 63.17 66.93
N GLY A 10 18.69 63.91 65.84
CA GLY A 10 17.40 63.84 65.12
C GLY A 10 17.44 63.25 63.70
N ALA A 11 18.59 63.29 63.00
CA ALA A 11 18.69 62.83 61.61
C ALA A 11 18.88 61.31 61.47
N ALA A 12 19.47 60.65 62.48
CA ALA A 12 19.71 59.21 62.46
C ALA A 12 18.40 58.41 62.53
N LEU A 13 17.42 58.83 63.33
CA LEU A 13 16.14 58.12 63.48
C LEU A 13 15.27 58.22 62.21
N ILE A 14 15.27 59.38 61.55
CA ILE A 14 14.58 59.58 60.26
C ILE A 14 15.24 58.73 59.15
N SER A 15 16.58 58.69 59.12
CA SER A 15 17.32 57.90 58.14
C SER A 15 17.07 56.40 58.28
N VAL A 16 17.01 55.89 59.52
CA VAL A 16 16.71 54.47 59.80
C VAL A 16 15.27 54.11 59.44
N VAL A 17 14.31 55.00 59.67
CA VAL A 17 12.90 54.77 59.28
C VAL A 17 12.73 54.76 57.75
N ILE A 18 13.39 55.69 57.04
CA ILE A 18 13.36 55.72 55.56
C ILE A 18 14.04 54.47 54.97
N LEU A 19 15.21 54.08 55.49
CA LEU A 19 15.89 52.84 55.09
C LEU A 19 15.05 51.59 55.41
N GLY A 20 14.40 51.56 56.58
CA GLY A 20 13.49 50.48 56.97
C GLY A 20 12.27 50.36 56.06
N PHE A 21 11.70 51.50 55.65
CA PHE A 21 10.57 51.53 54.73
C PHE A 21 10.97 51.10 53.32
N VAL A 22 12.13 51.56 52.82
CA VAL A 22 12.69 51.14 51.52
C VAL A 22 13.00 49.65 51.52
N MET A 23 13.57 49.12 52.60
CA MET A 23 13.82 47.68 52.77
C MET A 23 12.53 46.87 52.78
N MET A 24 11.50 47.29 53.54
CA MET A 24 10.20 46.62 53.52
C MET A 24 9.56 46.64 52.13
N MET A 25 9.66 47.77 51.42
CA MET A 25 9.12 47.90 50.06
C MET A 25 9.86 46.97 49.09
N LEU A 26 11.20 46.90 49.17
CA LEU A 26 12.00 45.96 48.37
C LEU A 26 11.65 44.49 48.68
N VAL A 27 11.47 44.13 49.95
CA VAL A 27 11.06 42.77 50.36
C VAL A 27 9.65 42.44 49.85
N ALA A 28 8.70 43.37 49.96
CA ALA A 28 7.34 43.20 49.46
C ALA A 28 7.30 43.06 47.92
N THR A 29 8.12 43.85 47.22
CA THR A 29 8.23 43.79 45.75
C THR A 29 8.90 42.49 45.31
N GLY A 30 9.96 42.07 45.99
CA GLY A 30 10.62 40.77 45.78
C GLY A 30 9.69 39.59 46.00
N LEU A 31 8.86 39.61 47.05
CA LEU A 31 7.86 38.57 47.31
C LEU A 31 6.76 38.55 46.23
N THR A 32 6.33 39.71 45.74
CA THR A 32 5.32 39.83 44.67
C THR A 32 5.85 39.31 43.33
N VAL A 33 7.11 39.62 42.99
CA VAL A 33 7.76 39.11 41.77
C VAL A 33 8.03 37.61 41.89
N ALA A 34 8.45 37.12 43.05
CA ALA A 34 8.67 35.69 43.28
C ALA A 34 7.36 34.87 43.23
N THR A 35 6.27 35.39 43.79
CA THR A 35 4.95 34.73 43.75
C THR A 35 4.31 34.75 42.36
N SER A 36 4.42 35.87 41.64
CA SER A 36 3.97 35.95 40.24
C SER A 36 4.78 35.03 39.33
N GLY A 37 6.11 35.01 39.47
CA GLY A 37 6.99 34.07 38.77
C GLY A 37 6.66 32.61 39.05
N ARG A 38 6.36 32.26 40.31
CA ARG A 38 5.90 30.90 40.68
C ARG A 38 4.56 30.54 40.02
N SER A 39 3.59 31.45 40.03
CA SER A 39 2.28 31.22 39.40
C SER A 39 2.39 31.03 37.88
N GLN A 40 3.28 31.78 37.23
CA GLN A 40 3.57 31.67 35.81
C GLN A 40 4.27 30.34 35.51
N ALA A 41 5.28 29.96 36.30
CA ALA A 41 5.98 28.69 36.15
C ALA A 41 5.03 27.49 36.32
N VAL A 42 4.15 27.50 37.33
CA VAL A 42 3.12 26.47 37.51
C VAL A 42 2.14 26.45 36.33
N GLY A 43 1.77 27.62 35.80
CA GLY A 43 0.93 27.73 34.61
C GLY A 43 1.56 27.09 33.37
N VAL A 44 2.85 27.34 33.14
CA VAL A 44 3.63 26.75 32.04
C VAL A 44 3.79 25.24 32.25
N GLN A 45 4.14 24.80 33.45
CA GLN A 45 4.29 23.39 33.78
C GLN A 45 2.99 22.61 33.56
N ARG A 46 1.84 23.15 34.01
CA ARG A 46 0.52 22.57 33.77
C ARG A 46 0.15 22.56 32.29
N SER A 47 0.54 23.58 31.54
CA SER A 47 0.32 23.64 30.09
C SER A 47 1.11 22.55 29.35
N SER A 48 2.38 22.33 29.74
CA SER A 48 3.20 21.24 29.20
C SER A 48 2.64 19.88 29.60
N SER A 49 2.29 19.70 30.87
CA SER A 49 1.71 18.44 31.38
C SER A 49 0.37 18.11 30.71
N ALA A 50 -0.46 19.11 30.41
CA ALA A 50 -1.70 18.93 29.66
C ALA A 50 -1.44 18.55 28.19
N LEU A 51 -0.36 19.02 27.57
CA LEU A 51 0.05 18.60 26.23
C LEU A 51 0.56 17.15 26.24
N ASP A 52 1.40 16.78 27.22
CA ASP A 52 1.90 15.42 27.38
C ASP A 52 0.76 14.43 27.63
N ALA A 53 -0.25 14.84 28.43
CA ALA A 53 -1.46 14.06 28.63
C ALA A 53 -2.25 13.87 27.32
N ALA A 54 -2.29 14.89 26.45
CA ALA A 54 -2.95 14.78 25.16
C ALA A 54 -2.20 13.76 24.25
N TYR A 55 -0.87 13.75 24.25
CA TYR A 55 -0.08 12.73 23.55
C TYR A 55 -0.30 11.33 24.15
N ALA A 56 -0.37 11.21 25.47
CA ALA A 56 -0.69 9.95 26.13
C ALA A 56 -2.06 9.40 25.69
N GLY A 57 -3.07 10.26 25.50
CA GLY A 57 -4.36 9.85 24.95
C GLY A 57 -4.29 9.34 23.51
N VAL A 58 -3.43 9.90 22.67
CA VAL A 58 -3.19 9.36 21.33
C VAL A 58 -2.54 7.98 21.41
N GLN A 59 -1.55 7.80 22.28
CA GLN A 59 -0.86 6.52 22.46
C GLN A 59 -1.78 5.44 23.05
N ASP A 60 -2.65 5.78 24.01
CA ASP A 60 -3.66 4.85 24.52
C ASP A 60 -4.61 4.38 23.41
N TYR A 61 -5.10 5.30 22.58
CA TYR A 61 -5.98 4.97 21.46
C TYR A 61 -5.29 4.06 20.42
N VAL A 62 -4.04 4.38 20.05
CA VAL A 62 -3.25 3.55 19.12
C VAL A 62 -2.97 2.16 19.72
N ALA A 63 -2.63 2.09 21.00
CA ALA A 63 -2.41 0.81 21.67
C ALA A 63 -3.66 -0.08 21.65
N ARG A 64 -4.84 0.50 21.88
CA ARG A 64 -6.12 -0.24 21.80
C ARG A 64 -6.45 -0.68 20.37
N LEU A 65 -6.22 0.19 19.38
CA LEU A 65 -6.37 -0.16 17.97
C LEU A 65 -5.48 -1.32 17.52
N ASN A 66 -4.26 -1.41 18.05
CA ASN A 66 -3.31 -2.47 17.72
C ASN A 66 -3.63 -3.80 18.42
N VAL A 67 -4.47 -3.77 19.46
CA VAL A 67 -5.00 -4.98 20.13
C VAL A 67 -6.32 -5.42 19.50
N ASP A 68 -7.20 -4.49 19.16
CA ASP A 68 -8.47 -4.73 18.48
C ASP A 68 -8.60 -3.79 17.28
N SER A 69 -8.45 -4.35 16.08
CA SER A 69 -8.54 -3.58 14.83
C SER A 69 -9.93 -3.01 14.57
N ASN A 70 -10.98 -3.44 15.27
CA ASN A 70 -12.32 -2.87 15.19
C ASN A 70 -12.55 -1.74 16.21
N TYR A 71 -11.57 -1.45 17.06
CA TYR A 71 -11.67 -0.41 18.08
C TYR A 71 -11.93 0.99 17.48
N TYR A 72 -11.63 1.21 16.19
CA TYR A 72 -11.98 2.47 15.50
C TYR A 72 -13.49 2.73 15.40
N LEU A 73 -14.32 1.67 15.46
CA LEU A 73 -15.77 1.79 15.50
C LEU A 73 -16.27 2.22 16.88
N GLN A 74 -15.42 2.17 17.91
CA GLN A 74 -15.78 2.57 19.26
C GLN A 74 -15.51 4.07 19.45
N GLY A 75 -16.45 4.78 20.06
CA GLY A 75 -16.35 6.21 20.24
C GLY A 75 -17.54 6.87 20.91
N ASN A 76 -17.50 8.19 21.01
CA ASN A 76 -18.64 9.00 21.42
C ASN A 76 -19.39 9.46 20.15
N PRO A 77 -20.57 8.90 19.83
CA PRO A 77 -21.36 9.27 18.65
C PRO A 77 -21.95 10.69 18.74
N GLU A 78 -21.97 11.31 19.92
CA GLU A 78 -22.42 12.68 20.14
C GLU A 78 -21.29 13.71 20.02
N SER A 79 -20.05 13.26 19.81
CA SER A 79 -18.93 14.17 19.59
C SER A 79 -19.14 14.98 18.30
N THR A 80 -19.09 16.30 18.41
CA THR A 80 -19.13 17.21 17.25
C THR A 80 -17.88 17.12 16.37
N PHE A 81 -16.84 16.40 16.82
CA PHE A 81 -15.63 16.15 16.03
C PHE A 81 -15.84 15.08 14.94
N ASN A 82 -16.73 14.10 15.17
CA ASN A 82 -17.03 13.10 14.13
C ASN A 82 -18.00 13.72 13.11
N THR A 83 -17.55 13.84 11.87
CA THR A 83 -18.33 14.45 10.78
C THR A 83 -18.82 13.43 9.76
N SER A 84 -18.52 12.14 9.98
CA SER A 84 -18.89 11.05 9.08
C SER A 84 -20.39 10.82 9.02
N THR A 85 -20.95 10.77 7.81
CA THR A 85 -22.36 10.46 7.56
C THR A 85 -22.60 9.00 7.21
N THR A 86 -21.57 8.28 6.77
CA THR A 86 -21.64 6.89 6.28
C THR A 86 -21.18 5.87 7.32
N LYS A 87 -20.11 6.16 8.06
CA LYS A 87 -19.57 5.31 9.14
C LYS A 87 -19.58 6.05 10.46
N LYS A 88 -20.44 5.64 11.37
CA LYS A 88 -20.52 6.24 12.71
C LYS A 88 -19.76 5.38 13.70
N VAL A 89 -19.15 6.06 14.67
CA VAL A 89 -18.67 5.40 15.88
C VAL A 89 -19.88 5.06 16.75
N GLU A 90 -19.79 3.97 17.47
CA GLU A 90 -20.76 3.53 18.46
C GLU A 90 -20.15 3.64 19.85
N TRP A 91 -21.00 3.80 20.88
CA TRP A 91 -20.50 3.78 22.25
C TRP A 91 -19.71 2.50 22.48
N ALA A 92 -18.45 2.66 22.93
CA ALA A 92 -17.60 1.57 23.33
C ALA A 92 -18.27 0.69 24.40
N ASP A 93 -17.68 -0.47 24.67
CA ASP A 93 -17.82 -1.16 25.96
C ASP A 93 -18.06 -0.13 27.08
N PRO A 94 -19.19 -0.20 27.82
CA PRO A 94 -19.86 0.96 28.42
C PRO A 94 -19.05 1.85 29.40
N TRP A 95 -17.78 1.54 29.68
CA TRP A 95 -16.98 2.12 30.76
C TRP A 95 -15.69 2.82 30.33
N ASN A 96 -15.48 3.10 29.04
CA ASN A 96 -14.26 3.77 28.63
C ASN A 96 -14.28 5.28 28.95
N LYS A 97 -13.61 5.62 30.07
CA LYS A 97 -13.44 7.00 30.57
C LYS A 97 -12.84 7.96 29.56
N ALA A 98 -12.04 7.48 28.61
CA ALA A 98 -11.42 8.32 27.58
C ALA A 98 -12.40 8.79 26.49
N PHE A 99 -13.54 8.11 26.29
CA PHE A 99 -14.64 8.59 25.43
C PHE A 99 -15.63 9.50 26.18
N GLY A 100 -15.38 9.77 27.47
CA GLY A 100 -16.24 10.60 28.31
C GLY A 100 -17.32 9.84 29.09
N LEU A 101 -17.23 8.50 29.19
CA LEU A 101 -18.17 7.64 29.92
C LEU A 101 -17.64 7.22 31.31
N GLY A 102 -18.45 7.37 32.37
CA GLY A 102 -18.15 6.92 33.73
C GLY A 102 -18.76 5.56 34.09
N GLU A 103 -18.34 4.97 35.22
CA GLU A 103 -18.95 3.75 35.78
C GLU A 103 -20.41 4.03 36.22
N PRO A 104 -21.36 3.07 36.09
CA PRO A 104 -22.74 3.28 36.51
C PRO A 104 -22.79 3.43 38.01
N ASN A 105 -23.55 4.40 38.46
CA ASN A 105 -24.04 4.37 39.84
C ASN A 105 -25.56 4.60 39.95
N GLY A 106 -26.27 4.48 38.83
CA GLY A 106 -27.73 4.64 38.79
C GLY A 106 -28.22 6.09 38.86
N SER A 107 -27.33 7.07 38.69
CA SER A 107 -27.68 8.49 38.60
C SER A 107 -27.47 9.01 37.18
N ALA A 108 -28.55 9.52 36.55
CA ALA A 108 -28.49 10.17 35.23
C ALA A 108 -27.54 11.38 35.17
N THR A 109 -27.15 11.95 36.31
CA THR A 109 -26.16 13.04 36.42
C THR A 109 -24.73 12.57 36.68
N HIS A 110 -24.53 11.30 37.06
CA HIS A 110 -23.21 10.70 37.29
C HIS A 110 -22.79 9.78 36.12
N ASP A 111 -23.77 9.24 35.41
CA ASP A 111 -23.63 8.70 34.03
C ASP A 111 -23.43 9.84 33.00
N ALA A 112 -23.26 11.08 33.47
CA ALA A 112 -23.08 12.27 32.65
C ALA A 112 -21.67 12.35 32.05
N ARG A 113 -21.58 11.96 30.77
CA ARG A 113 -20.83 12.55 29.63
C ARG A 113 -19.72 13.60 29.91
N ALA A 114 -18.77 13.36 30.82
CA ALA A 114 -17.65 14.28 31.08
C ALA A 114 -16.43 13.66 31.79
N THR A 115 -16.31 12.34 31.87
CA THR A 115 -15.15 11.71 32.54
C THR A 115 -13.88 11.83 31.72
N TRP A 116 -12.72 11.74 32.39
CA TRP A 116 -11.41 11.72 31.75
C TRP A 116 -10.64 10.48 32.20
N ALA A 117 -9.90 9.86 31.29
CA ALA A 117 -8.96 8.80 31.64
C ALA A 117 -7.70 9.39 32.27
N THR A 118 -7.11 8.69 33.23
CA THR A 118 -5.90 9.14 33.94
C THR A 118 -4.65 8.63 33.22
N VAL A 119 -3.64 9.49 33.07
CA VAL A 119 -2.31 9.07 32.58
C VAL A 119 -1.69 8.14 33.61
N LYS A 120 -1.20 6.98 33.16
CA LYS A 120 -0.58 5.98 34.03
C LYS A 120 0.51 6.61 34.91
N ASP A 121 0.49 6.27 36.20
CA ASP A 121 1.44 6.74 37.23
C ASP A 121 1.38 8.25 37.56
N SER A 122 0.49 9.03 36.96
CA SER A 122 0.33 10.46 37.27
C SER A 122 -0.37 10.73 38.61
N ASP A 123 -0.98 9.71 39.21
CA ASP A 123 -1.66 9.69 40.50
C ASP A 123 -0.72 9.36 41.69
N LYS A 124 0.51 8.92 41.40
CA LYS A 124 1.51 8.56 42.44
C LYS A 124 2.25 9.77 43.03
N SER A 125 1.98 10.98 42.53
CA SER A 125 2.47 12.23 43.12
C SER A 125 1.53 12.67 44.23
N THR A 126 2.01 12.66 45.47
CA THR A 126 1.22 13.01 46.67
C THR A 126 0.80 14.48 46.76
N SER A 127 1.12 15.31 45.75
CA SER A 127 0.85 16.76 45.77
C SER A 127 0.22 17.35 44.50
N ASP A 128 -0.06 16.57 43.45
CA ASP A 128 -0.62 17.09 42.19
C ASP A 128 -1.89 16.35 41.76
N THR A 129 -2.82 17.10 41.15
CA THR A 129 -3.99 16.49 40.48
C THR A 129 -3.48 15.66 39.31
N PRO A 130 -3.91 14.40 39.15
CA PRO A 130 -3.40 13.54 38.09
C PRO A 130 -3.65 14.17 36.73
N SER A 131 -2.70 13.99 35.82
CA SER A 131 -2.86 14.38 34.42
C SER A 131 -3.87 13.43 33.76
N GLN A 132 -4.81 13.99 33.00
CA GLN A 132 -5.91 13.25 32.42
C GLN A 132 -6.07 13.52 30.92
N TYR A 133 -6.73 12.63 30.20
CA TYR A 133 -7.02 12.79 28.78
C TYR A 133 -8.40 12.27 28.40
N ARG A 134 -8.89 12.75 27.26
CA ARG A 134 -10.07 12.24 26.54
C ARG A 134 -9.82 12.33 25.05
N TYR A 135 -10.47 11.49 24.27
CA TYR A 135 -10.35 11.52 22.82
C TYR A 135 -11.68 11.33 22.10
N ALA A 136 -11.73 11.79 20.85
CA ALA A 136 -12.84 11.56 19.93
C ALA A 136 -12.31 11.25 18.53
N ALA A 137 -12.88 10.24 17.89
CA ALA A 137 -12.48 9.80 16.54
C ALA A 137 -13.46 10.29 15.48
N ASP A 138 -12.91 10.64 14.31
CA ASP A 138 -13.63 10.99 13.09
C ASP A 138 -13.25 10.01 11.97
N LEU A 139 -14.27 9.37 11.39
CA LEU A 139 -14.15 8.33 10.37
C LEU A 139 -14.52 8.83 8.95
N SER A 140 -14.69 10.14 8.77
CA SER A 140 -15.14 10.75 7.50
C SER A 140 -14.23 10.43 6.29
N LYS A 141 -12.97 10.08 6.54
CA LYS A 141 -11.96 9.71 5.53
C LYS A 141 -11.55 8.25 5.58
N PHE A 142 -12.21 7.42 6.39
CA PHE A 142 -11.83 6.02 6.55
C PHE A 142 -12.04 5.21 5.27
N ASP A 143 -13.23 5.30 4.65
CA ASP A 143 -13.53 4.50 3.45
C ASP A 143 -12.80 4.98 2.19
N SER A 144 -12.48 6.27 2.13
CA SER A 144 -11.83 6.89 0.97
C SER A 144 -10.30 6.84 1.02
N ALA A 145 -9.70 6.88 2.22
CA ALA A 145 -8.25 7.00 2.37
C ALA A 145 -7.64 6.11 3.46
N GLY A 146 -8.44 5.32 4.20
CA GLY A 146 -7.96 4.50 5.32
C GLY A 146 -7.53 5.32 6.55
N ILE A 147 -7.97 6.59 6.65
CA ILE A 147 -7.52 7.53 7.66
C ILE A 147 -8.54 7.66 8.79
N ILE A 148 -8.05 7.61 10.04
CA ILE A 148 -8.78 7.99 11.25
C ILE A 148 -8.20 9.31 11.74
N ARG A 149 -9.05 10.32 11.97
CA ARG A 149 -8.63 11.53 12.67
C ARG A 149 -9.01 11.40 14.14
N LEU A 150 -8.08 11.62 15.05
CA LEU A 150 -8.27 11.52 16.48
C LEU A 150 -8.02 12.87 17.13
N GLN A 151 -9.05 13.48 17.71
CA GLN A 151 -8.87 14.63 18.59
C GLN A 151 -8.58 14.11 20.00
N SER A 152 -7.40 14.40 20.54
CA SER A 152 -7.05 14.11 21.93
C SER A 152 -6.92 15.40 22.72
N THR A 153 -7.67 15.52 23.82
CA THR A 153 -7.56 16.63 24.76
C THR A 153 -6.96 16.11 26.05
N GLY A 154 -5.87 16.71 26.50
CA GLY A 154 -5.26 16.48 27.80
C GLY A 154 -5.56 17.61 28.79
N ARG A 155 -5.59 17.28 30.08
CA ARG A 155 -5.91 18.17 31.20
C ARG A 155 -4.90 17.97 32.34
N ALA A 156 -4.39 19.08 32.87
CA ALA A 156 -3.61 19.11 34.11
C ALA A 156 -4.13 20.27 34.99
N GLY A 157 -4.78 19.93 36.11
CA GLY A 157 -5.50 20.89 36.95
C GLY A 157 -6.64 21.59 36.19
N ASN A 158 -6.48 22.90 35.94
CA ASN A 158 -7.44 23.74 35.20
C ASN A 158 -7.00 24.10 33.78
N ARG A 159 -5.86 23.58 33.31
CA ARG A 159 -5.36 23.82 31.95
C ARG A 159 -5.67 22.62 31.07
N THR A 160 -6.11 22.88 29.85
CA THR A 160 -6.35 21.86 28.82
C THR A 160 -5.57 22.19 27.55
N ARG A 161 -5.12 21.16 26.84
CA ARG A 161 -4.50 21.25 25.51
C ARG A 161 -5.12 20.21 24.61
N THR A 162 -5.39 20.58 23.36
CA THR A 162 -5.96 19.69 22.36
C THR A 162 -5.03 19.55 21.17
N ILE A 163 -4.81 18.31 20.76
CA ILE A 163 -4.11 17.95 19.53
C ILE A 163 -5.04 17.11 18.67
N VAL A 164 -4.85 17.16 17.36
CA VAL A 164 -5.48 16.24 16.42
C VAL A 164 -4.38 15.39 15.81
N ALA A 165 -4.45 14.08 16.02
CA ALA A 165 -3.59 13.10 15.38
C ALA A 165 -4.30 12.51 14.16
N THR A 166 -3.53 12.23 13.11
CA THR A 166 -4.02 11.46 11.96
C THR A 166 -3.40 10.07 12.05
N LEU A 167 -4.25 9.04 12.08
CA LEU A 167 -3.85 7.65 12.23
C LEU A 167 -4.17 6.87 10.96
N ARG A 168 -3.32 5.91 10.62
CA ARG A 168 -3.60 4.90 9.58
C ARG A 168 -2.91 3.60 9.92
N VAL A 169 -3.34 2.51 9.28
CA VAL A 169 -2.62 1.24 9.33
C VAL A 169 -1.27 1.40 8.61
N LYS A 170 -0.16 1.00 9.25
CA LYS A 170 1.11 0.76 8.54
C LYS A 170 0.88 -0.44 7.65
N GLY A 171 1.00 -0.25 6.34
CA GLY A 171 0.60 -1.24 5.35
C GLY A 171 1.57 -1.31 4.19
N PHE A 172 1.16 -2.03 3.15
CA PHE A 172 1.97 -2.24 1.96
C PHE A 172 2.37 -0.94 1.26
N THR A 173 1.57 0.11 1.37
CA THR A 173 1.80 1.41 0.73
C THR A 173 2.88 2.25 1.43
N ASP A 174 3.35 1.85 2.61
CA ASP A 174 4.49 2.48 3.27
C ASP A 174 5.82 2.23 2.57
N PHE A 175 5.89 1.14 1.81
CA PHE A 175 7.10 0.66 1.20
C PHE A 175 7.05 0.88 -0.31
N GLY A 176 8.14 1.39 -0.90
CA GLY A 176 8.33 1.36 -2.35
C GLY A 176 8.44 -0.07 -2.87
N TYR A 177 8.96 -0.97 -2.03
CA TYR A 177 9.07 -2.39 -2.33
C TYR A 177 8.85 -3.22 -1.08
N PHE A 178 7.86 -4.10 -1.15
CA PHE A 178 7.57 -5.15 -0.17
C PHE A 178 7.59 -6.51 -0.87
N THR A 179 8.23 -7.50 -0.24
CA THR A 179 8.10 -8.89 -0.64
C THR A 179 8.02 -9.80 0.58
N ASP A 180 7.14 -10.80 0.54
CA ASP A 180 7.09 -11.80 1.61
C ASP A 180 8.23 -12.81 1.45
N LEU A 181 8.42 -13.39 0.26
CA LEU A 181 9.47 -14.37 -0.04
C LEU A 181 10.40 -13.88 -1.16
N GLU A 182 11.72 -13.91 -0.92
CA GLU A 182 12.78 -13.48 -1.86
C GLU A 182 13.14 -14.57 -2.89
N ILE A 183 12.13 -15.25 -3.41
CA ILE A 183 12.23 -16.29 -4.44
C ILE A 183 11.19 -16.09 -5.53
N LYS A 184 11.44 -16.69 -6.69
CA LYS A 184 10.46 -16.82 -7.77
C LYS A 184 9.25 -17.60 -7.28
N ASP A 185 8.11 -17.26 -7.86
CA ASP A 185 6.86 -17.94 -7.60
C ASP A 185 6.91 -19.42 -8.06
N PRO A 186 6.67 -20.39 -7.16
CA PRO A 186 6.60 -21.80 -7.50
C PRO A 186 5.55 -22.16 -8.56
N GLU A 187 4.43 -21.43 -8.64
CA GLU A 187 3.37 -21.69 -9.63
C GLU A 187 3.88 -21.43 -11.05
N THR A 188 4.67 -20.37 -11.20
CA THR A 188 5.22 -19.98 -12.49
C THR A 188 6.56 -20.64 -12.79
N TRP A 189 7.12 -21.42 -11.86
CA TRP A 189 8.38 -22.10 -12.07
C TRP A 189 8.20 -23.33 -12.98
N VAL A 190 8.96 -23.38 -14.07
CA VAL A 190 9.02 -24.56 -14.94
C VAL A 190 10.36 -25.24 -14.73
N ASN A 191 10.32 -26.52 -14.34
CA ASN A 191 11.52 -27.32 -14.19
C ASN A 191 12.25 -27.46 -15.53
N PRO A 192 13.56 -27.14 -15.58
CA PRO A 192 14.37 -27.52 -16.71
C PRO A 192 14.28 -29.03 -16.95
N PRO A 193 14.31 -29.51 -18.22
CA PRO A 193 14.17 -30.93 -18.54
C PRO A 193 15.14 -31.84 -17.78
N ALA A 194 16.30 -31.32 -17.40
CA ALA A 194 17.35 -32.05 -16.68
C ALA A 194 17.13 -32.19 -15.15
N VAL A 195 16.14 -31.51 -14.56
CA VAL A 195 15.87 -31.48 -13.11
C VAL A 195 14.38 -31.69 -12.78
N LYS A 196 13.68 -32.50 -13.58
CA LYS A 196 12.22 -32.72 -13.48
C LYS A 196 11.71 -33.17 -12.10
N THR A 197 12.57 -33.73 -11.25
CA THR A 197 12.22 -34.23 -9.90
C THR A 197 12.16 -33.15 -8.82
N PHE A 198 12.54 -31.91 -9.13
CA PHE A 198 12.50 -30.81 -8.19
C PHE A 198 11.06 -30.30 -7.99
N ASP A 199 10.57 -30.23 -6.76
CA ASP A 199 9.28 -29.58 -6.48
C ASP A 199 9.52 -28.14 -5.98
N PRO A 200 9.25 -27.11 -6.81
CA PRO A 200 9.48 -25.72 -6.44
C PRO A 200 8.60 -25.27 -5.26
N LYS A 201 7.48 -25.95 -4.97
CA LYS A 201 6.60 -25.60 -3.84
C LYS A 201 7.29 -25.77 -2.50
N THR A 202 8.26 -26.69 -2.40
CA THR A 202 9.07 -26.91 -1.19
C THR A 202 9.95 -25.70 -0.82
N CYS A 203 10.12 -24.75 -1.74
CA CYS A 203 10.93 -23.55 -1.55
C CYS A 203 10.17 -22.38 -0.93
N ALA A 204 8.83 -22.45 -0.82
CA ALA A 204 7.97 -21.42 -0.23
C ALA A 204 8.08 -21.37 1.31
N VAL A 205 9.30 -21.22 1.80
CA VAL A 205 9.69 -21.10 3.21
C VAL A 205 10.72 -19.96 3.29
N TYR A 206 10.70 -19.17 4.36
CA TYR A 206 11.70 -18.13 4.55
C TYR A 206 13.11 -18.75 4.61
N ALA A 207 14.10 -18.06 4.03
CA ALA A 207 15.49 -18.49 4.01
C ALA A 207 16.05 -18.69 5.42
N TRP A 208 15.74 -17.75 6.33
CA TRP A 208 16.14 -17.81 7.74
C TRP A 208 15.47 -18.93 8.55
N GLN A 209 14.40 -19.54 8.02
CA GLN A 209 13.78 -20.75 8.59
C GLN A 209 14.39 -22.07 8.06
N GLY A 210 15.40 -21.99 7.19
CA GLY A 210 16.08 -23.18 6.66
C GLY A 210 15.52 -23.69 5.34
N ARG A 211 15.42 -22.81 4.33
CA ARG A 211 15.01 -23.20 2.97
C ARG A 211 15.86 -24.36 2.41
N PRO A 212 15.25 -25.36 1.72
CA PRO A 212 16.00 -26.49 1.16
C PRO A 212 17.13 -26.06 0.22
N LYS A 213 18.29 -26.73 0.31
CA LYS A 213 19.45 -26.45 -0.56
C LYS A 213 19.17 -26.63 -2.05
N ALA A 214 18.20 -27.49 -2.40
CA ALA A 214 17.77 -27.67 -3.78
C ALA A 214 17.22 -26.38 -4.40
N CYS A 215 16.70 -25.44 -3.61
CA CYS A 215 16.15 -24.17 -4.10
C CYS A 215 17.19 -23.14 -4.56
N SER A 216 18.48 -23.40 -4.30
CA SER A 216 19.60 -22.51 -4.64
C SER A 216 20.72 -23.24 -5.39
N TYR A 217 20.44 -24.42 -5.96
CA TYR A 217 21.41 -25.20 -6.69
C TYR A 217 21.66 -24.64 -8.09
N ARG A 218 22.93 -24.43 -8.40
CA ARG A 218 23.44 -24.05 -9.72
C ARG A 218 24.60 -24.98 -10.08
N ASP A 219 24.46 -25.71 -11.18
CA ASP A 219 25.57 -26.51 -11.72
C ASP A 219 26.61 -25.59 -12.37
N THR A 220 27.79 -25.47 -11.77
CA THR A 220 28.91 -24.67 -12.28
C THR A 220 29.83 -25.46 -13.22
N ASN A 221 29.58 -26.76 -13.40
CA ASN A 221 30.47 -27.68 -14.11
C ASN A 221 30.00 -28.04 -15.53
N THR A 222 28.87 -27.47 -15.97
CA THR A 222 28.27 -27.75 -17.29
C THR A 222 28.34 -26.56 -18.24
N ASP A 223 28.35 -26.85 -19.55
CA ASP A 223 28.17 -25.89 -20.64
C ASP A 223 27.04 -24.89 -20.30
N PRO A 224 27.26 -23.56 -20.42
CA PRO A 224 26.24 -22.53 -20.19
C PRO A 224 24.90 -22.80 -20.88
N ALA A 225 24.89 -23.43 -22.06
CA ALA A 225 23.68 -23.80 -22.81
C ALA A 225 22.90 -24.98 -22.21
N THR A 226 23.51 -25.74 -21.29
CA THR A 226 22.93 -26.92 -20.61
C THR A 226 22.83 -26.75 -19.09
N THR A 227 23.06 -25.54 -18.58
CA THR A 227 23.16 -25.27 -17.14
C THR A 227 21.92 -25.76 -16.39
N LYS A 228 22.12 -26.77 -15.55
CA LYS A 228 21.11 -27.35 -14.68
C LYS A 228 21.00 -26.46 -13.45
N THR A 229 19.95 -25.66 -13.37
CA THR A 229 19.73 -24.79 -12.21
C THR A 229 18.31 -24.90 -11.69
N THR A 230 18.21 -25.03 -10.38
CA THR A 230 16.97 -24.91 -9.61
C THR A 230 17.03 -23.66 -8.73
N ASP A 231 17.90 -22.69 -9.09
CA ASP A 231 18.03 -21.43 -8.38
C ASP A 231 16.77 -20.58 -8.54
N MET A 232 15.94 -20.64 -7.51
CA MET A 232 14.71 -19.88 -7.41
C MET A 232 14.95 -18.46 -6.89
N ARG A 233 16.16 -18.09 -6.49
CA ARG A 233 16.44 -16.72 -6.06
C ARG A 233 16.34 -15.77 -7.24
N VAL A 234 15.76 -14.61 -7.00
CA VAL A 234 15.81 -13.48 -7.94
C VAL A 234 16.81 -12.49 -7.38
N GLN A 235 17.88 -12.21 -8.14
CA GLN A 235 18.92 -11.30 -7.70
C GLN A 235 18.57 -9.87 -8.12
N PHE A 236 18.95 -8.89 -7.31
CA PHE A 236 19.06 -7.52 -7.81
C PHE A 236 20.23 -7.44 -8.79
N GLN A 237 20.24 -6.45 -9.66
CA GLN A 237 21.39 -6.09 -10.47
C GLN A 237 22.18 -4.98 -9.79
N LYS A 238 23.47 -4.85 -10.13
CA LYS A 238 24.32 -3.76 -9.65
C LYS A 238 23.74 -2.36 -9.96
N SER A 239 22.99 -2.24 -11.05
CA SER A 239 22.36 -0.99 -11.48
C SER A 239 20.96 -0.75 -10.90
N ASP A 240 20.43 -1.68 -10.09
CA ASP A 240 19.10 -1.50 -9.51
C ASP A 240 19.14 -0.41 -8.43
N VAL A 241 18.22 0.56 -8.56
CA VAL A 241 17.98 1.61 -7.58
C VAL A 241 16.52 1.51 -7.11
N LEU A 242 16.33 1.43 -5.80
CA LEU A 242 15.01 1.48 -5.17
C LEU A 242 14.91 2.78 -4.38
N TYR A 243 13.91 3.61 -4.71
CA TYR A 243 13.58 4.79 -3.91
C TYR A 243 12.46 4.47 -2.92
N GLY A 244 12.54 5.06 -1.74
CA GLY A 244 11.58 4.85 -0.65
C GLY A 244 12.00 3.74 0.30
N ASP A 245 11.24 3.59 1.38
CA ASP A 245 11.46 2.53 2.36
C ASP A 245 11.14 1.17 1.72
N VAL A 246 11.90 0.14 2.07
CA VAL A 246 11.83 -1.21 1.51
C VAL A 246 11.64 -2.19 2.67
N HIS A 247 10.85 -3.24 2.47
CA HIS A 247 10.65 -4.27 3.48
C HIS A 247 10.63 -5.67 2.85
N THR A 248 11.22 -6.64 3.53
CA THR A 248 11.11 -8.05 3.16
C THR A 248 10.89 -8.91 4.40
N ASN A 249 9.92 -9.83 4.39
CA ASN A 249 9.77 -10.77 5.51
C ASN A 249 10.85 -11.87 5.50
N ASP A 250 11.55 -12.01 4.37
CA ASP A 250 12.57 -13.02 4.14
C ASP A 250 13.99 -12.49 4.41
N THR A 251 15.00 -13.35 4.26
CA THR A 251 16.38 -12.89 4.22
C THR A 251 16.64 -12.20 2.88
N PRO A 252 17.03 -10.91 2.87
CA PRO A 252 17.22 -10.16 1.64
C PRO A 252 18.33 -10.78 0.77
N VAL A 253 18.02 -11.03 -0.50
CA VAL A 253 18.97 -11.49 -1.52
C VAL A 253 19.50 -10.27 -2.30
N LEU A 254 20.69 -9.81 -1.92
CA LEU A 254 21.26 -8.56 -2.41
C LEU A 254 22.38 -8.80 -3.41
N ALA A 255 22.50 -7.90 -4.39
CA ALA A 255 23.62 -7.87 -5.32
C ALA A 255 24.59 -6.74 -5.00
N CYS A 256 25.86 -6.96 -5.29
CA CYS A 256 26.91 -5.98 -5.06
C CYS A 256 26.69 -4.71 -5.89
N GLY A 257 26.47 -3.58 -5.21
CA GLY A 257 26.38 -2.25 -5.81
C GLY A 257 24.97 -1.72 -6.09
N MET A 258 23.91 -2.49 -5.76
CA MET A 258 22.55 -1.95 -5.74
C MET A 258 22.43 -0.81 -4.70
N THR A 259 21.52 0.12 -4.94
CA THR A 259 21.28 1.28 -4.06
C THR A 259 19.84 1.27 -3.57
N VAL A 260 19.67 1.51 -2.26
CA VAL A 260 18.35 1.79 -1.67
C VAL A 260 18.40 3.20 -1.08
N GLU A 261 17.56 4.08 -1.60
CA GLU A 261 17.35 5.44 -1.09
C GLU A 261 16.15 5.46 -0.15
N GLY A 262 16.37 4.91 1.04
CA GLY A 262 15.38 4.74 2.09
C GLY A 262 15.87 3.75 3.15
N THR A 263 15.00 3.39 4.10
CA THR A 263 15.27 2.33 5.07
C THR A 263 15.03 0.97 4.42
N PHE A 264 15.93 0.01 4.62
CA PHE A 264 15.66 -1.38 4.25
C PHE A 264 15.35 -2.16 5.53
N GLU A 265 14.10 -2.58 5.68
CA GLU A 265 13.61 -3.41 6.77
C GLU A 265 13.63 -4.91 6.39
N THR A 266 13.94 -5.80 7.35
CA THR A 266 13.78 -7.25 7.20
C THR A 266 13.11 -7.90 8.41
N GLY A 267 12.17 -8.81 8.12
CA GLY A 267 11.56 -9.73 9.08
C GLY A 267 12.46 -10.88 9.54
N ALA A 268 13.62 -11.06 8.91
CA ALA A 268 14.59 -12.06 9.34
C ALA A 268 15.13 -11.69 10.74
N PRO A 269 15.33 -12.66 11.65
CA PRO A 269 15.86 -12.42 12.99
C PRO A 269 17.34 -11.96 13.00
N THR A 270 17.95 -11.87 11.82
CA THR A 270 19.32 -11.42 11.61
C THR A 270 19.30 -10.28 10.59
N THR A 271 20.06 -9.23 10.86
CA THR A 271 20.36 -8.18 9.88
C THR A 271 21.57 -8.53 9.00
N ASP A 272 21.95 -9.81 8.94
CA ASP A 272 22.98 -10.30 8.03
C ASP A 272 22.32 -10.64 6.68
N PRO A 273 22.52 -9.83 5.63
CA PRO A 273 21.93 -10.11 4.32
C PRO A 273 22.61 -11.31 3.66
N MET A 274 21.88 -11.97 2.75
CA MET A 274 22.45 -12.98 1.86
C MET A 274 22.95 -12.31 0.57
N PHE A 275 24.26 -12.35 0.34
CA PHE A 275 24.87 -11.84 -0.89
C PHE A 275 25.15 -12.96 -1.90
N THR A 276 24.83 -12.71 -3.17
CA THR A 276 25.08 -13.67 -4.27
C THR A 276 26.33 -13.34 -5.10
N THR A 277 26.98 -12.20 -4.86
CA THR A 277 28.18 -11.76 -5.57
C THR A 277 29.34 -11.38 -4.62
N ALA A 278 30.56 -11.40 -5.18
CA ALA A 278 31.90 -11.39 -4.54
C ALA A 278 32.02 -11.03 -3.04
N LYS A 279 32.82 -11.85 -2.33
CA LYS A 279 33.18 -11.85 -0.90
C LYS A 279 33.61 -10.49 -0.27
N ASN A 280 33.80 -9.44 -1.07
CA ASN A 280 34.42 -8.16 -0.68
C ASN A 280 33.62 -6.91 -1.09
N CYS A 281 32.28 -6.98 -1.16
CA CYS A 281 31.45 -5.79 -1.39
C CYS A 281 30.71 -5.38 -0.13
N SER A 282 30.70 -4.09 0.16
CA SER A 282 29.88 -3.46 1.20
C SER A 282 28.77 -2.65 0.52
N PRO A 283 27.56 -3.21 0.31
CA PRO A 283 26.43 -2.42 -0.13
C PRO A 283 26.13 -1.34 0.92
N LYS A 284 25.82 -0.13 0.47
CA LYS A 284 25.45 0.98 1.33
C LYS A 284 23.95 0.89 1.65
N ILE A 285 23.56 -0.14 2.38
CA ILE A 285 22.16 -0.39 2.76
C ILE A 285 22.11 -0.45 4.29
N PRO A 286 21.52 0.55 4.98
CA PRO A 286 21.21 0.41 6.39
C PRO A 286 20.07 -0.61 6.53
N LEU A 287 20.42 -1.88 6.77
CA LEU A 287 19.46 -2.96 7.03
C LEU A 287 19.02 -2.89 8.49
N VAL A 288 17.71 -2.82 8.70
CA VAL A 288 17.07 -2.72 10.02
C VAL A 288 16.15 -3.92 10.20
N HIS A 289 16.17 -4.52 11.39
CA HIS A 289 15.19 -5.55 11.71
C HIS A 289 13.83 -4.90 12.02
N ALA A 290 12.76 -5.48 11.49
CA ALA A 290 11.38 -5.09 11.78
C ALA A 290 10.49 -6.34 11.83
N ASP A 291 9.33 -6.25 12.46
CA ASP A 291 8.37 -7.36 12.49
C ASP A 291 7.88 -7.71 11.07
N THR A 292 7.59 -8.98 10.83
CA THR A 292 7.03 -9.44 9.55
C THR A 292 5.64 -8.84 9.31
N VAL A 293 5.39 -8.39 8.09
CA VAL A 293 4.09 -7.87 7.65
C VAL A 293 3.31 -8.95 6.91
N SER A 294 2.19 -9.42 7.46
CA SER A 294 1.45 -10.58 6.91
C SER A 294 0.64 -10.22 5.66
N MET A 295 0.84 -11.00 4.58
CA MET A 295 0.00 -10.93 3.38
C MET A 295 -1.42 -11.44 3.66
N PRO A 296 -2.48 -10.79 3.15
CA PRO A 296 -3.84 -11.32 3.24
C PRO A 296 -3.96 -12.63 2.45
N ALA A 297 -4.85 -13.53 2.88
CA ALA A 297 -5.11 -14.77 2.15
C ALA A 297 -5.94 -14.56 0.88
N THR A 298 -6.80 -13.54 0.87
CA THR A 298 -7.70 -13.24 -0.24
C THR A 298 -8.11 -11.77 -0.28
N ASN A 299 -8.50 -11.31 -1.47
CA ASN A 299 -9.15 -10.03 -1.71
C ASN A 299 -10.69 -10.15 -1.85
N SER A 300 -11.27 -11.32 -1.59
CA SER A 300 -12.70 -11.58 -1.85
C SER A 300 -13.65 -10.67 -1.06
N SER A 301 -13.24 -10.17 0.12
CA SER A 301 -14.00 -9.18 0.88
C SER A 301 -14.19 -7.86 0.12
N MET A 302 -13.26 -7.49 -0.75
CA MET A 302 -13.36 -6.27 -1.56
C MET A 302 -14.57 -6.31 -2.51
N ARG A 303 -15.02 -7.51 -2.90
CA ARG A 303 -16.17 -7.68 -3.79
C ARG A 303 -17.44 -7.01 -3.26
N SER A 304 -17.72 -7.11 -1.96
CA SER A 304 -18.94 -6.51 -1.38
C SER A 304 -18.91 -4.98 -1.39
N ASP A 305 -17.70 -4.41 -1.38
CA ASP A 305 -17.48 -2.97 -1.31
C ASP A 305 -17.34 -2.34 -2.71
N ALA A 306 -17.41 -3.14 -3.76
CA ALA A 306 -17.24 -2.71 -5.13
C ALA A 306 -18.43 -1.87 -5.62
N THR A 307 -18.15 -0.68 -6.12
CA THR A 307 -19.16 0.19 -6.75
C THR A 307 -19.53 -0.34 -8.13
N CYS A 308 -18.55 -0.86 -8.85
CA CYS A 308 -18.74 -1.59 -10.09
C CYS A 308 -18.19 -3.00 -9.95
N LEU A 309 -19.05 -4.01 -10.14
CA LEU A 309 -18.71 -5.43 -10.08
C LEU A 309 -18.77 -6.04 -11.48
N TYR A 310 -17.62 -6.09 -12.15
CA TYR A 310 -17.49 -6.69 -13.47
C TYR A 310 -17.25 -8.20 -13.36
N THR A 311 -17.65 -8.95 -14.38
CA THR A 311 -17.59 -10.43 -14.37
C THR A 311 -16.77 -10.94 -15.54
N GLY A 312 -15.95 -11.95 -15.29
CA GLY A 312 -15.06 -12.56 -16.28
C GLY A 312 -13.96 -11.60 -16.76
N PRO A 313 -13.27 -11.93 -17.86
CA PRO A 313 -12.21 -11.08 -18.38
C PRO A 313 -12.74 -9.69 -18.71
N THR A 314 -12.09 -8.67 -18.14
CA THR A 314 -12.54 -7.28 -18.20
C THR A 314 -11.39 -6.35 -18.54
N GLN A 315 -11.55 -5.56 -19.60
CA GLN A 315 -10.61 -4.51 -19.98
C GLN A 315 -11.09 -3.16 -19.47
N ILE A 316 -10.20 -2.39 -18.84
CA ILE A 316 -10.41 -1.01 -18.39
C ILE A 316 -9.32 -0.13 -19.02
N THR A 317 -9.74 0.88 -19.77
CA THR A 317 -8.83 1.86 -20.38
C THR A 317 -9.16 3.26 -19.86
N TYR A 318 -8.22 3.90 -19.18
CA TYR A 318 -8.33 5.28 -18.73
C TYR A 318 -7.92 6.24 -19.85
N ASN A 319 -8.87 6.99 -20.39
CA ASN A 319 -8.64 7.96 -21.46
C ASN A 319 -8.35 9.34 -20.83
N GLY A 320 -7.12 9.55 -20.38
CA GLY A 320 -6.70 10.76 -19.65
C GLY A 320 -7.12 12.07 -20.33
N PRO A 321 -6.75 12.32 -21.60
CA PRO A 321 -7.10 13.56 -22.30
C PRO A 321 -8.60 13.82 -22.47
N ALA A 322 -9.41 12.76 -22.42
CA ALA A 322 -10.87 12.86 -22.50
C ALA A 322 -11.55 12.80 -21.13
N HIS A 323 -10.80 12.59 -20.04
CA HIS A 323 -11.28 12.38 -18.68
C HIS A 323 -12.37 11.29 -18.57
N THR A 324 -12.30 10.30 -19.46
CA THR A 324 -13.22 9.16 -19.51
C THR A 324 -12.51 7.85 -19.21
N VAL A 325 -13.27 6.84 -18.84
CA VAL A 325 -12.85 5.44 -18.77
C VAL A 325 -13.72 4.64 -19.73
N THR A 326 -13.10 3.68 -20.42
CA THR A 326 -13.80 2.72 -21.28
C THR A 326 -13.66 1.33 -20.71
N VAL A 327 -14.78 0.62 -20.56
CA VAL A 327 -14.81 -0.72 -19.99
C VAL A 327 -15.41 -1.72 -20.98
N VAL A 328 -14.72 -2.85 -21.19
CA VAL A 328 -15.22 -4.00 -21.92
C VAL A 328 -15.27 -5.17 -20.95
N SER A 329 -16.47 -5.69 -20.67
CA SER A 329 -16.69 -6.79 -19.73
C SER A 329 -17.85 -7.67 -20.22
N PRO A 330 -17.59 -8.61 -21.14
CA PRO A 330 -18.65 -9.30 -21.88
C PRO A 330 -19.58 -10.14 -21.00
N TRP A 331 -19.07 -10.71 -19.91
CA TRP A 331 -19.87 -11.53 -19.02
C TRP A 331 -20.72 -10.72 -18.04
N SER A 332 -20.47 -9.42 -17.87
CA SER A 332 -21.23 -8.59 -16.93
C SER A 332 -22.70 -8.47 -17.34
N ARG A 333 -23.61 -8.85 -16.43
CA ARG A 333 -25.07 -8.72 -16.61
C ARG A 333 -25.63 -7.55 -15.82
N ASN A 334 -25.14 -7.38 -14.59
CA ASN A 334 -25.49 -6.31 -13.68
C ASN A 334 -24.19 -5.78 -13.01
N PRO A 335 -23.44 -4.91 -13.70
CA PRO A 335 -22.17 -4.39 -13.21
C PRO A 335 -22.33 -3.34 -12.09
N GLY A 336 -23.56 -2.90 -11.80
CA GLY A 336 -23.85 -1.73 -10.96
C GLY A 336 -24.64 -0.67 -11.75
N PRO A 337 -24.74 0.57 -11.23
CA PRO A 337 -25.47 1.65 -11.89
C PRO A 337 -24.91 1.96 -13.28
N ALA A 338 -25.73 1.86 -14.34
CA ALA A 338 -25.27 2.01 -15.72
C ALA A 338 -24.55 3.35 -16.00
N ALA A 339 -24.95 4.44 -15.34
CA ALA A 339 -24.31 5.75 -15.47
C ALA A 339 -22.89 5.83 -14.88
N SER A 340 -22.49 4.86 -14.06
CA SER A 340 -21.18 4.81 -13.39
C SER A 340 -20.37 3.56 -13.70
N CYS A 341 -21.01 2.52 -14.23
CA CYS A 341 -20.39 1.22 -14.53
C CYS A 341 -20.64 0.74 -15.97
N GLY A 342 -21.32 1.53 -16.79
CA GLY A 342 -21.71 1.16 -18.15
C GLY A 342 -22.92 0.24 -18.21
N ALA A 343 -23.70 0.34 -19.30
CA ALA A 343 -24.79 -0.59 -19.56
C ALA A 343 -24.26 -1.94 -20.05
N ALA A 344 -24.88 -3.04 -19.62
CA ALA A 344 -24.43 -4.39 -19.96
C ALA A 344 -24.39 -4.68 -21.48
N ALA A 345 -25.20 -3.98 -22.29
CA ALA A 345 -25.17 -4.10 -23.74
C ALA A 345 -23.90 -3.50 -24.35
N ASP A 346 -23.44 -2.36 -23.84
CA ASP A 346 -22.25 -1.64 -24.32
C ASP A 346 -20.97 -2.34 -23.86
N LEU A 347 -20.95 -2.84 -22.61
CA LEU A 347 -19.82 -3.61 -22.06
C LEU A 347 -19.50 -4.88 -22.86
N ARG A 348 -20.46 -5.39 -23.62
CA ARG A 348 -20.32 -6.60 -24.47
C ARG A 348 -19.74 -6.30 -25.85
N GLN A 349 -19.62 -5.04 -26.22
CA GLN A 349 -19.09 -4.64 -27.50
C GLN A 349 -17.58 -4.40 -27.41
N PRO A 350 -16.83 -4.56 -28.51
CA PRO A 350 -15.41 -4.25 -28.51
C PRO A 350 -15.11 -2.76 -28.25
N GLN A 351 -16.06 -1.86 -28.53
CA GLN A 351 -15.94 -0.45 -28.20
C GLN A 351 -16.09 -0.17 -26.70
N GLY A 352 -16.75 -1.06 -25.96
CA GLY A 352 -17.02 -0.93 -24.53
C GLY A 352 -18.02 0.16 -24.17
N ALA A 353 -18.30 0.27 -22.87
CA ALA A 353 -19.03 1.38 -22.29
C ALA A 353 -18.05 2.49 -21.88
N THR A 354 -18.29 3.73 -22.31
CA THR A 354 -17.46 4.89 -21.98
C THR A 354 -18.22 5.87 -21.09
N PHE A 355 -17.60 6.29 -19.98
CA PHE A 355 -18.17 7.25 -19.04
C PHE A 355 -17.05 8.02 -18.30
N SER A 356 -17.39 9.04 -17.51
CA SER A 356 -16.39 9.90 -16.85
C SER A 356 -15.57 9.15 -15.78
N GLN A 357 -14.25 9.38 -15.73
CA GLN A 357 -13.37 8.82 -14.68
C GLN A 357 -13.77 9.29 -13.28
N ALA A 358 -14.41 10.45 -13.14
CA ALA A 358 -14.90 10.98 -11.87
C ALA A 358 -15.88 10.01 -11.16
N LYS A 359 -16.52 9.09 -11.90
CA LYS A 359 -17.38 8.05 -11.34
C LYS A 359 -16.60 6.99 -10.54
N PHE A 360 -15.31 6.86 -10.76
CA PHE A 360 -14.43 5.96 -10.01
C PHE A 360 -13.74 6.65 -8.82
N ASN A 361 -13.88 7.96 -8.66
CA ASN A 361 -13.22 8.69 -7.58
C ASN A 361 -13.75 8.28 -6.19
N GLY A 362 -12.84 7.90 -5.30
CA GLY A 362 -13.13 7.32 -3.98
C GLY A 362 -13.75 5.91 -4.05
N GLN A 363 -13.80 5.28 -5.23
CA GLN A 363 -14.49 4.02 -5.44
C GLN A 363 -13.53 2.84 -5.66
N LEU A 364 -14.08 1.65 -5.44
CA LEU A 364 -13.47 0.36 -5.79
C LEU A 364 -14.20 -0.23 -6.98
N VAL A 365 -13.42 -0.67 -7.98
CA VAL A 365 -13.86 -1.52 -9.09
C VAL A 365 -13.33 -2.92 -8.85
N TYR A 366 -14.20 -3.93 -8.96
CA TYR A 366 -13.83 -5.32 -8.74
C TYR A 366 -14.22 -6.19 -9.94
N VAL A 367 -13.30 -7.04 -10.39
CA VAL A 367 -13.53 -8.03 -11.44
C VAL A 367 -13.59 -9.41 -10.81
N GLN A 368 -14.75 -10.06 -10.88
CA GLN A 368 -14.96 -11.42 -10.36
C GLN A 368 -14.85 -12.48 -11.45
N ASN A 369 -14.58 -13.72 -11.04
CA ASN A 369 -14.71 -14.88 -11.91
C ASN A 369 -16.15 -15.07 -12.40
N VAL A 370 -16.33 -15.74 -13.54
CA VAL A 370 -17.67 -16.11 -14.00
C VAL A 370 -18.22 -17.25 -13.15
N ARG A 371 -19.19 -16.94 -12.29
CA ARG A 371 -19.82 -17.89 -11.37
C ARG A 371 -21.12 -18.47 -11.93
N THR A 372 -21.62 -19.54 -11.31
CA THR A 372 -22.93 -20.11 -11.65
C THR A 372 -24.07 -19.20 -11.17
N PRO A 373 -25.28 -19.29 -11.74
CA PRO A 373 -26.43 -18.51 -11.26
C PRO A 373 -26.84 -18.81 -9.81
N ALA A 374 -26.46 -19.97 -9.27
CA ALA A 374 -26.70 -20.31 -7.87
C ALA A 374 -25.76 -19.54 -6.92
N GLU A 375 -24.51 -19.32 -7.33
CA GLU A 375 -23.50 -18.59 -6.56
C GLU A 375 -23.60 -17.07 -6.75
N ASP A 376 -24.07 -16.64 -7.93
CA ASP A 376 -24.28 -15.23 -8.27
C ASP A 376 -25.56 -15.06 -9.08
N PRO A 377 -26.72 -14.84 -8.43
CA PRO A 377 -27.99 -14.67 -9.13
C PRO A 377 -28.02 -13.45 -10.08
N ALA A 378 -27.20 -12.42 -9.82
CA ALA A 378 -27.22 -11.16 -10.58
C ALA A 378 -26.33 -11.22 -11.83
N ASN A 379 -25.16 -11.87 -11.73
CA ASN A 379 -24.16 -11.91 -12.80
C ASN A 379 -23.80 -13.33 -13.28
N GLY A 380 -24.35 -14.38 -12.67
CA GLY A 380 -24.00 -15.76 -12.97
C GLY A 380 -24.42 -16.23 -14.36
N TRP A 381 -23.64 -17.19 -14.87
CA TRP A 381 -23.82 -17.86 -16.15
C TRP A 381 -23.72 -19.36 -16.00
N THR A 382 -24.55 -20.11 -16.73
CA THR A 382 -24.40 -21.56 -16.78
C THR A 382 -23.07 -21.93 -17.46
N SER A 383 -22.61 -23.16 -17.24
CA SER A 383 -21.39 -23.68 -17.86
C SER A 383 -21.50 -23.84 -19.39
N THR A 384 -22.71 -23.86 -19.93
CA THR A 384 -23.02 -24.09 -21.35
C THR A 384 -23.51 -22.83 -22.08
N THR A 385 -23.51 -21.68 -21.41
CA THR A 385 -23.94 -20.40 -22.00
C THR A 385 -22.85 -19.35 -21.87
N ARG A 386 -22.78 -18.47 -22.86
CA ARG A 386 -21.85 -17.33 -22.89
C ARG A 386 -22.47 -16.16 -23.67
N PRO A 387 -21.98 -14.92 -23.48
CA PRO A 387 -22.34 -13.78 -24.31
C PRO A 387 -22.10 -14.07 -25.81
N SER A 388 -23.01 -13.65 -26.68
CA SER A 388 -22.92 -13.90 -28.12
C SER A 388 -21.78 -13.13 -28.80
N THR A 389 -21.35 -12.00 -28.24
CA THR A 389 -20.26 -11.15 -28.78
C THR A 389 -18.87 -11.60 -28.35
N LEU A 390 -18.79 -12.43 -27.31
CA LEU A 390 -17.56 -13.05 -26.83
C LEU A 390 -17.21 -14.22 -27.76
N THR A 391 -15.95 -14.60 -27.86
CA THR A 391 -15.49 -15.90 -28.34
C THR A 391 -14.42 -16.41 -27.39
N CYS A 392 -14.57 -17.63 -26.87
CA CYS A 392 -13.50 -18.24 -26.10
C CYS A 392 -12.50 -18.91 -27.06
N ILE A 393 -11.22 -18.87 -26.71
CA ILE A 393 -10.15 -19.43 -27.53
C ILE A 393 -9.84 -20.84 -27.01
N GLY A 394 -9.94 -21.85 -27.87
CA GLY A 394 -9.82 -23.25 -27.50
C GLY A 394 -8.37 -23.70 -27.19
N PRO A 395 -8.19 -24.95 -26.71
CA PRO A 395 -6.88 -25.56 -26.47
C PRO A 395 -6.14 -25.74 -27.81
N GLY A 396 -5.34 -24.76 -28.20
CA GLY A 396 -4.73 -24.66 -29.53
C GLY A 396 -4.51 -23.22 -29.99
N GLY A 397 -5.16 -22.25 -29.32
CA GLY A 397 -5.01 -20.83 -29.65
C GLY A 397 -5.95 -20.33 -30.75
N ASP A 398 -6.82 -21.21 -31.25
CA ASP A 398 -7.83 -20.89 -32.25
C ASP A 398 -9.15 -20.45 -31.61
N PRO A 399 -9.86 -19.45 -32.19
CA PRO A 399 -11.21 -19.11 -31.76
C PRO A 399 -12.14 -20.32 -31.90
N ASP A 400 -12.74 -20.74 -30.79
CA ASP A 400 -13.72 -21.83 -30.79
C ASP A 400 -15.02 -21.32 -30.17
N ALA A 401 -16.01 -21.09 -31.01
CA ALA A 401 -17.30 -20.60 -30.56
C ALA A 401 -18.07 -21.59 -29.67
N SER A 402 -17.66 -22.87 -29.66
CA SER A 402 -18.20 -23.91 -28.78
C SER A 402 -17.41 -24.08 -27.48
N ALA A 403 -16.21 -23.49 -27.37
CA ALA A 403 -15.45 -23.51 -26.14
C ALA A 403 -16.09 -22.59 -25.08
N TYR A 404 -16.27 -23.11 -23.87
CA TYR A 404 -16.80 -22.35 -22.73
C TYR A 404 -15.72 -22.02 -21.69
N ASN A 405 -14.63 -22.81 -21.64
CA ASN A 405 -13.51 -22.69 -20.69
C ASN A 405 -12.18 -22.54 -21.45
N GLY A 406 -12.16 -21.68 -22.46
CA GLY A 406 -10.99 -21.47 -23.31
C GLY A 406 -9.78 -20.90 -22.58
N ILE A 407 -8.59 -21.09 -23.15
CA ILE A 407 -7.29 -20.55 -22.69
C ILE A 407 -7.11 -19.06 -23.05
N GLY A 408 -8.18 -18.41 -23.47
CA GLY A 408 -8.18 -17.08 -24.04
C GLY A 408 -9.59 -16.64 -24.38
N TRP A 409 -9.71 -15.39 -24.81
CA TRP A 409 -10.98 -14.78 -25.18
C TRP A 409 -10.78 -13.69 -26.22
N SER A 410 -11.84 -13.42 -26.98
CA SER A 410 -11.92 -12.27 -27.88
C SER A 410 -13.32 -11.69 -27.93
N VAL A 411 -13.41 -10.41 -28.30
CA VAL A 411 -14.67 -9.68 -28.49
C VAL A 411 -14.58 -8.93 -29.81
N GLY A 412 -15.63 -9.04 -30.62
CA GLY A 412 -15.68 -8.41 -31.93
C GLY A 412 -14.79 -9.10 -32.97
N SER A 413 -14.58 -8.41 -34.09
CA SER A 413 -13.90 -8.93 -35.29
C SER A 413 -13.16 -7.82 -36.03
N GLY A 414 -12.22 -8.20 -36.90
CA GLY A 414 -11.47 -7.25 -37.73
C GLY A 414 -10.57 -6.33 -36.92
N ALA A 415 -10.42 -5.09 -37.37
CA ALA A 415 -9.49 -4.11 -36.78
C ALA A 415 -9.87 -3.68 -35.35
N SER A 416 -11.14 -3.79 -34.96
CA SER A 416 -11.62 -3.44 -33.62
C SER A 416 -11.64 -4.65 -32.67
N GLN A 417 -11.17 -5.82 -33.09
CA GLN A 417 -11.19 -7.01 -32.23
C GLN A 417 -10.25 -6.82 -31.04
N ILE A 418 -10.79 -7.07 -29.85
CA ILE A 418 -9.99 -7.28 -28.64
C ILE A 418 -9.76 -8.78 -28.51
N ARG A 419 -8.52 -9.21 -28.24
CA ARG A 419 -8.21 -10.62 -28.03
C ARG A 419 -6.98 -10.84 -27.14
N TYR A 420 -7.09 -11.84 -26.28
CA TYR A 420 -6.00 -12.36 -25.45
C TYR A 420 -6.06 -13.89 -25.47
N PRO A 421 -5.01 -14.59 -25.93
CA PRO A 421 -3.77 -14.04 -26.48
C PRO A 421 -3.95 -13.38 -27.87
N LEU A 422 -2.97 -12.59 -28.30
CA LEU A 422 -2.90 -12.03 -29.65
C LEU A 422 -2.77 -13.13 -30.71
N ALA A 423 -3.07 -12.78 -31.97
CA ALA A 423 -2.92 -13.69 -33.11
C ALA A 423 -1.44 -14.07 -33.29
N GLY A 424 -1.11 -15.34 -33.12
CA GLY A 424 0.29 -15.79 -33.19
C GLY A 424 1.13 -15.43 -31.97
N GLU A 425 0.52 -15.06 -30.84
CA GLU A 425 1.23 -14.94 -29.57
C GLU A 425 1.66 -16.32 -29.07
N ALA A 426 2.94 -16.41 -28.70
CA ALA A 426 3.48 -17.56 -28.03
C ALA A 426 2.93 -17.63 -26.60
N PRO A 427 2.72 -18.84 -26.04
CA PRO A 427 2.16 -18.95 -24.70
C PRO A 427 3.01 -18.19 -23.68
N ALA A 428 2.36 -17.66 -22.65
CA ALA A 428 3.00 -16.99 -21.53
C ALA A 428 3.83 -17.97 -20.67
N THR A 429 4.89 -18.55 -21.24
CA THR A 429 5.74 -19.55 -20.58
C THR A 429 6.86 -18.88 -19.78
N SER A 430 7.29 -19.52 -18.70
CA SER A 430 8.46 -19.10 -17.92
C SER A 430 9.78 -19.75 -18.34
N TRP A 431 9.81 -20.68 -19.30
CA TRP A 431 11.07 -21.25 -19.81
C TRP A 431 10.97 -21.84 -21.22
N MET A 432 12.04 -21.67 -22.01
CA MET A 432 12.23 -22.26 -23.34
C MET A 432 12.91 -23.64 -23.16
N THR A 433 12.24 -24.74 -23.52
CA THR A 433 12.83 -26.09 -23.36
C THR A 433 13.58 -26.58 -24.60
N THR A 434 13.25 -26.09 -25.80
CA THR A 434 13.93 -26.41 -27.06
C THR A 434 13.58 -25.39 -28.15
N SER A 435 14.36 -25.34 -29.24
CA SER A 435 14.14 -24.53 -30.45
C SER A 435 12.88 -24.89 -31.26
N THR A 436 11.99 -25.73 -30.72
CA THR A 436 10.74 -26.13 -31.38
C THR A 436 9.51 -25.83 -30.49
N PRO A 437 8.45 -25.23 -31.05
CA PRO A 437 7.18 -24.90 -30.39
C PRO A 437 6.41 -26.01 -29.63
N ALA A 438 6.85 -27.26 -29.64
CA ALA A 438 5.96 -28.40 -29.39
C ALA A 438 5.81 -28.86 -27.92
N GLN A 439 6.48 -28.24 -26.94
CA GLN A 439 6.39 -28.67 -25.54
C GLN A 439 6.30 -27.50 -24.56
N TRP A 440 5.17 -26.78 -24.59
CA TRP A 440 4.85 -25.75 -23.59
C TRP A 440 4.03 -26.34 -22.46
N SER A 441 4.57 -26.32 -21.24
CA SER A 441 3.85 -26.69 -20.03
C SER A 441 2.89 -25.56 -19.64
N THR A 442 1.60 -25.72 -19.95
CA THR A 442 0.53 -24.77 -19.62
C THR A 442 0.05 -24.92 -18.17
N GLY A 443 0.97 -24.89 -17.21
CA GLY A 443 0.69 -25.15 -15.78
C GLY A 443 -0.48 -24.35 -15.19
N ALA A 444 -0.74 -23.16 -15.74
CA ALA A 444 -2.02 -22.44 -15.66
C ALA A 444 -2.23 -21.67 -16.98
N PRO A 445 -3.31 -21.89 -17.75
CA PRO A 445 -3.54 -21.11 -18.96
C PRO A 445 -3.79 -19.64 -18.60
N ALA A 446 -2.91 -18.75 -19.06
CA ALA A 446 -3.15 -17.31 -19.00
C ALA A 446 -4.44 -16.96 -19.77
N TYR A 447 -5.08 -15.85 -19.42
CA TYR A 447 -6.22 -15.29 -20.17
C TYR A 447 -7.49 -16.15 -20.18
N GLY A 448 -7.68 -17.04 -19.20
CA GLY A 448 -8.84 -17.94 -19.17
C GLY A 448 -10.18 -17.22 -19.41
N CYS A 449 -11.01 -17.76 -20.31
CA CYS A 449 -12.22 -17.08 -20.80
C CYS A 449 -13.28 -16.78 -19.72
N ARG A 450 -13.21 -17.48 -18.58
CA ARG A 450 -14.11 -17.34 -17.44
C ARG A 450 -13.42 -16.77 -16.20
N ASN A 451 -12.13 -16.49 -16.28
CA ASN A 451 -11.37 -15.93 -15.17
C ASN A 451 -11.70 -14.45 -15.04
N GLY A 452 -11.79 -13.96 -13.81
CA GLY A 452 -11.99 -12.55 -13.48
C GLY A 452 -10.73 -11.72 -13.69
N ASP A 453 -10.03 -11.91 -14.80
CA ASP A 453 -8.80 -11.19 -15.12
C ASP A 453 -9.11 -9.74 -15.49
N LEU A 454 -8.36 -8.80 -14.93
CA LEU A 454 -8.43 -7.38 -15.25
C LEU A 454 -7.31 -7.01 -16.22
N TYR A 455 -7.63 -6.38 -17.34
CA TYR A 455 -6.67 -5.85 -18.31
C TYR A 455 -6.73 -4.33 -18.25
N ILE A 456 -5.66 -3.66 -17.85
CA ILE A 456 -5.70 -2.24 -17.49
C ILE A 456 -4.60 -1.42 -18.17
N SER A 457 -4.93 -0.21 -18.60
CA SER A 457 -4.00 0.73 -19.25
C SER A 457 -4.57 2.16 -19.29
N GLY A 458 -3.74 3.12 -19.71
CA GLY A 458 -4.15 4.48 -20.03
C GLY A 458 -3.59 5.52 -19.05
N GLN A 459 -4.25 6.66 -18.94
CA GLN A 459 -3.85 7.73 -18.05
C GLN A 459 -5.00 8.11 -17.12
N LEU A 460 -4.76 8.03 -15.81
CA LEU A 460 -5.66 8.49 -14.78
C LEU A 460 -5.62 10.02 -14.73
N SER A 461 -6.80 10.64 -14.78
CA SER A 461 -6.91 12.10 -14.89
C SER A 461 -8.20 12.59 -14.28
N GLY A 462 -8.10 13.52 -13.32
CA GLY A 462 -9.25 14.21 -12.73
C GLY A 462 -9.82 15.32 -13.59
N GLY A 463 -9.14 15.69 -14.67
CA GLY A 463 -9.54 16.76 -15.56
C GLY A 463 -9.19 18.13 -15.04
N SER A 464 -10.16 19.05 -15.00
CA SER A 464 -9.95 20.48 -14.72
C SER A 464 -8.97 20.71 -13.57
N ALA A 465 -8.05 21.66 -13.76
CA ALA A 465 -6.93 21.94 -12.85
C ALA A 465 -7.38 21.98 -11.37
N GLY A 466 -7.08 20.89 -10.64
CA GLY A 466 -7.38 20.74 -9.21
C GLY A 466 -8.28 19.54 -8.85
N ALA A 467 -8.95 18.90 -9.82
CA ALA A 467 -9.63 17.63 -9.57
C ALA A 467 -8.63 16.47 -9.61
N SER A 468 -8.70 15.57 -8.62
CA SER A 468 -7.91 14.35 -8.57
C SER A 468 -8.80 13.11 -8.61
N ILE A 469 -8.28 12.03 -9.20
CA ILE A 469 -8.92 10.71 -9.18
C ILE A 469 -8.14 9.81 -8.25
N GLN A 470 -8.83 9.31 -7.23
CA GLN A 470 -8.32 8.27 -6.35
C GLN A 470 -9.22 7.05 -6.50
N THR A 471 -8.69 5.90 -6.92
CA THR A 471 -9.50 4.69 -7.14
C THR A 471 -8.71 3.42 -6.92
N THR A 472 -9.39 2.30 -6.69
CA THR A 472 -8.78 0.97 -6.66
C THR A 472 -9.45 0.08 -7.68
N ALA A 473 -8.65 -0.65 -8.45
CA ALA A 473 -9.10 -1.70 -9.35
C ALA A 473 -8.55 -3.05 -8.86
N ALA A 474 -9.48 -3.97 -8.58
CA ALA A 474 -9.19 -5.27 -8.02
C ALA A 474 -9.69 -6.40 -8.91
N SER A 475 -9.00 -7.53 -8.87
CA SER A 475 -9.29 -8.73 -9.65
C SER A 475 -9.29 -9.96 -8.75
N GLU A 476 -10.31 -10.80 -8.87
CA GLU A 476 -10.40 -12.12 -8.23
C GLU A 476 -9.35 -13.09 -8.79
N ASN A 477 -8.63 -12.72 -9.86
CA ASN A 477 -7.56 -13.51 -10.44
C ASN A 477 -6.35 -12.62 -10.81
N TYR A 478 -5.95 -12.54 -12.09
CA TYR A 478 -4.80 -11.75 -12.52
C TYR A 478 -5.17 -10.28 -12.81
N VAL A 479 -4.21 -9.38 -12.61
CA VAL A 479 -4.23 -8.04 -13.22
C VAL A 479 -3.14 -7.98 -14.28
N TRP A 480 -3.51 -7.71 -15.52
CA TRP A 480 -2.64 -7.52 -16.67
C TRP A 480 -2.51 -6.03 -16.98
N VAL A 481 -1.34 -5.46 -16.80
CA VAL A 481 -1.07 -4.07 -17.22
C VAL A 481 -0.66 -4.10 -18.68
N THR A 482 -1.55 -3.69 -19.58
CA THR A 482 -1.43 -3.96 -21.02
C THR A 482 -0.73 -2.87 -21.81
N ASN A 483 -0.61 -1.67 -21.25
CA ASN A 483 0.18 -0.57 -21.78
C ASN A 483 0.52 0.37 -20.62
N ASP A 484 1.17 1.51 -20.91
CA ASP A 484 1.45 2.53 -19.90
C ASP A 484 0.18 2.88 -19.12
N LEU A 485 0.35 2.99 -17.80
CA LEU A 485 -0.68 3.29 -16.84
C LEU A 485 -0.17 4.45 -15.99
N THR A 486 -0.47 5.69 -16.37
CA THR A 486 0.18 6.87 -15.79
C THR A 486 -0.81 7.78 -15.07
N TYR A 487 -0.31 8.65 -14.20
CA TYR A 487 -1.07 9.76 -13.65
C TYR A 487 -0.88 11.01 -14.52
N GLU A 488 -1.94 11.80 -14.67
CA GLU A 488 -1.81 13.18 -15.13
C GLU A 488 -1.16 14.06 -14.06
N ASN A 489 -1.62 13.91 -12.80
CA ASN A 489 -1.07 14.62 -11.66
C ASN A 489 -0.50 13.66 -10.60
N LYS A 490 0.81 13.41 -10.67
CA LYS A 490 1.55 12.56 -9.72
C LYS A 490 1.55 13.04 -8.25
N SER A 491 1.03 14.23 -7.97
CA SER A 491 0.88 14.74 -6.59
C SER A 491 -0.53 14.58 -6.02
N ALA A 492 -1.49 14.07 -6.80
CA ALA A 492 -2.90 14.03 -6.37
C ALA A 492 -3.69 12.81 -6.87
N ASP A 493 -3.44 12.35 -8.09
CA ASP A 493 -4.05 11.15 -8.66
C ASP A 493 -3.46 9.89 -8.03
N LEU A 494 -4.30 8.89 -7.77
CA LEU A 494 -3.91 7.69 -7.05
C LEU A 494 -4.68 6.46 -7.53
N LEU A 495 -3.95 5.41 -7.93
CA LEU A 495 -4.49 4.14 -8.34
C LEU A 495 -3.98 3.01 -7.45
N GLY A 496 -4.90 2.23 -6.88
CA GLY A 496 -4.61 0.93 -6.29
C GLY A 496 -4.85 -0.20 -7.30
N LEU A 497 -3.91 -1.11 -7.47
CA LEU A 497 -4.06 -2.35 -8.23
C LEU A 497 -3.97 -3.55 -7.29
N VAL A 498 -5.01 -4.38 -7.28
CA VAL A 498 -5.08 -5.56 -6.41
C VAL A 498 -5.33 -6.82 -7.24
N GLY A 499 -4.32 -7.67 -7.41
CA GLY A 499 -4.49 -9.00 -7.98
C GLY A 499 -4.59 -10.06 -6.88
N GLN A 500 -5.65 -10.88 -6.89
CA GLN A 500 -5.72 -12.06 -6.02
C GLN A 500 -4.60 -13.05 -6.36
N SER A 501 -4.35 -13.25 -7.66
CA SER A 501 -3.21 -13.99 -8.16
C SER A 501 -2.02 -13.04 -8.41
N SER A 502 -1.49 -12.98 -9.63
CA SER A 502 -0.37 -12.09 -9.97
C SER A 502 -0.83 -10.77 -10.58
N VAL A 503 -0.01 -9.73 -10.40
CA VAL A 503 -0.03 -8.54 -11.24
C VAL A 503 1.08 -8.70 -12.29
N VAL A 504 0.71 -8.64 -13.57
CA VAL A 504 1.60 -8.99 -14.68
C VAL A 504 1.68 -7.85 -15.68
N VAL A 505 2.90 -7.38 -15.92
CA VAL A 505 3.18 -6.49 -17.05
C VAL A 505 3.09 -7.31 -18.32
N TRP A 506 2.15 -6.95 -19.18
CA TRP A 506 1.86 -7.67 -20.41
C TRP A 506 2.99 -7.48 -21.42
N ASN A 507 3.54 -8.60 -21.90
CA ASN A 507 4.66 -8.62 -22.84
C ASN A 507 4.50 -9.86 -23.74
N PRO A 508 3.51 -9.81 -24.66
CA PRO A 508 3.25 -10.87 -25.62
C PRO A 508 4.41 -10.98 -26.60
N MET A 509 4.81 -12.21 -26.89
CA MET A 509 5.92 -12.54 -27.79
C MET A 509 5.39 -13.28 -29.01
N SER A 510 5.90 -12.97 -30.19
CA SER A 510 5.56 -13.66 -31.44
C SER A 510 6.02 -15.11 -31.36
N LEU A 511 5.12 -16.02 -31.70
CA LEU A 511 5.45 -17.43 -31.83
C LEU A 511 6.44 -17.68 -32.98
N ALA A 512 6.35 -16.90 -34.05
CA ALA A 512 7.16 -17.11 -35.25
C ALA A 512 8.58 -16.53 -35.13
N SER A 513 8.74 -15.40 -34.43
CA SER A 513 10.00 -14.64 -34.43
C SER A 513 10.62 -14.42 -33.05
N ASP A 514 9.95 -14.85 -31.97
CA ASP A 514 10.35 -14.56 -30.59
C ASP A 514 10.59 -13.06 -30.32
N GLN A 515 9.87 -12.19 -31.03
CA GLN A 515 9.93 -10.75 -30.85
C GLN A 515 8.70 -10.20 -30.11
N PRO A 516 8.82 -9.11 -29.35
CA PRO A 516 7.67 -8.46 -28.72
C PRO A 516 6.61 -8.07 -29.76
N MET A 517 5.34 -8.40 -29.49
CA MET A 517 4.22 -8.12 -30.40
C MET A 517 3.57 -6.75 -30.15
N VAL A 518 3.86 -6.13 -29.01
CA VAL A 518 3.28 -4.85 -28.61
C VAL A 518 4.36 -3.85 -28.18
N LYS A 519 4.00 -2.56 -28.34
CA LYS A 519 4.88 -1.39 -28.45
C LYS A 519 5.91 -1.43 -29.61
N PRO A 520 5.49 -1.10 -30.86
CA PRO A 520 6.39 -0.76 -31.96
C PRO A 520 6.61 0.77 -32.10
N GLY A 521 7.84 1.16 -32.47
CA GLY A 521 8.22 2.55 -32.78
C GLY A 521 9.16 2.70 -33.98
N HIS A 522 10.23 1.89 -34.10
CA HIS A 522 11.08 1.71 -35.28
C HIS A 522 11.88 0.39 -35.16
N THR A 523 12.57 -0.02 -36.23
CA THR A 523 13.52 -1.14 -36.24
C THR A 523 14.66 -0.93 -35.22
N GLY A 524 14.81 -1.84 -34.25
CA GLY A 524 15.90 -1.83 -33.25
C GLY A 524 15.58 -1.21 -31.87
N ILE A 525 14.31 -1.14 -31.43
CA ILE A 525 13.92 -0.28 -30.29
C ILE A 525 13.66 -1.00 -28.95
N GLN A 526 14.35 -0.50 -27.90
CA GLN A 526 14.01 -0.55 -26.48
C GLN A 526 13.01 0.59 -26.15
N VAL A 527 11.85 0.29 -25.57
CA VAL A 527 10.89 1.30 -25.08
C VAL A 527 10.63 1.11 -23.59
N ASN A 528 10.50 2.22 -22.86
CA ASN A 528 10.12 2.20 -21.45
C ASN A 528 8.66 1.76 -21.30
N PHE A 529 8.33 1.24 -20.12
CA PHE A 529 6.97 0.91 -19.70
C PHE A 529 6.75 1.54 -18.33
N GLU A 530 5.71 2.37 -18.18
CA GLU A 530 5.45 3.13 -16.96
C GLU A 530 4.16 2.69 -16.29
N ILE A 531 4.22 2.48 -14.97
CA ILE A 531 3.09 2.12 -14.12
C ILE A 531 3.11 3.02 -12.89
N ASP A 532 2.14 3.93 -12.83
CA ASP A 532 1.85 4.79 -11.70
C ASP A 532 0.71 4.12 -10.90
N ALA A 533 1.06 3.40 -9.83
CA ALA A 533 0.09 2.70 -8.98
C ALA A 533 0.70 2.18 -7.67
N ALA A 534 -0.12 2.08 -6.63
CA ALA A 534 0.12 1.15 -5.53
C ALA A 534 -0.34 -0.25 -5.93
N ILE A 535 0.58 -1.21 -5.93
CA ILE A 535 0.37 -2.55 -6.51
C ILE A 535 0.46 -3.59 -5.40
N ILE A 536 -0.53 -4.48 -5.34
CA ILE A 536 -0.45 -5.69 -4.51
C ILE A 536 -0.81 -6.95 -5.32
N SER A 537 0.05 -7.94 -5.20
CA SER A 537 -0.14 -9.31 -5.67
C SER A 537 -0.29 -10.23 -4.46
N VAL A 538 -1.53 -10.67 -4.19
CA VAL A 538 -1.92 -11.27 -2.90
C VAL A 538 -1.28 -12.64 -2.68
N LEU A 539 -1.48 -13.57 -3.60
CA LEU A 539 -0.97 -14.95 -3.47
C LEU A 539 0.33 -15.19 -4.23
N HIS A 540 0.63 -14.35 -5.21
CA HIS A 540 1.66 -14.64 -6.20
C HIS A 540 2.62 -13.46 -6.36
N THR A 541 2.90 -13.02 -7.59
CA THR A 541 4.03 -12.14 -7.86
C THR A 541 3.67 -10.91 -8.69
N PHE A 542 4.49 -9.85 -8.63
CA PHE A 542 4.51 -8.77 -9.61
C PHE A 542 5.61 -9.01 -10.63
N ARG A 543 5.27 -9.41 -11.88
CA ARG A 543 6.26 -9.87 -12.87
C ARG A 543 6.01 -9.32 -14.28
N VAL A 544 7.00 -9.48 -15.16
CA VAL A 544 6.82 -9.29 -16.61
C VAL A 544 6.50 -10.64 -17.27
N GLN A 545 5.48 -10.68 -18.12
CA GLN A 545 5.20 -11.84 -18.96
C GLN A 545 6.39 -12.11 -19.89
N ASN A 546 6.80 -13.37 -20.08
CA ASN A 546 7.89 -13.70 -21.01
C ASN A 546 9.17 -12.87 -20.79
N TYR A 547 9.49 -12.52 -19.53
CA TYR A 547 10.64 -11.65 -19.20
C TYR A 547 11.99 -12.16 -19.72
N ASN A 548 12.08 -13.47 -19.99
CA ASN A 548 13.27 -14.19 -20.46
C ASN A 548 13.33 -14.38 -21.98
N ARG A 549 12.47 -13.71 -22.76
CA ARG A 549 12.35 -13.91 -24.21
C ARG A 549 12.61 -12.63 -25.00
N GLY A 550 13.00 -12.81 -26.27
CA GLY A 550 13.28 -11.74 -27.22
C GLY A 550 14.46 -10.86 -26.84
N ALA A 551 14.46 -9.63 -27.34
CA ALA A 551 15.51 -8.65 -27.07
C ALA A 551 15.30 -7.92 -25.73
N THR A 552 16.35 -7.24 -25.26
CA THR A 552 16.25 -6.30 -24.14
C THR A 552 15.21 -5.23 -24.45
N ARG A 553 14.43 -4.85 -23.44
CA ARG A 553 13.44 -3.77 -23.50
C ARG A 553 14.05 -2.48 -22.93
N GLY A 554 13.24 -1.45 -22.74
CA GLY A 554 13.65 -0.26 -21.98
C GLY A 554 13.54 -0.49 -20.47
N ALA A 555 13.33 0.61 -19.74
CA ALA A 555 13.07 0.55 -18.30
C ALA A 555 11.59 0.25 -18.00
N LEU A 556 11.34 -0.59 -17.00
CA LEU A 556 10.06 -0.70 -16.31
C LEU A 556 10.08 0.32 -15.18
N VAL A 557 9.46 1.46 -15.43
CA VAL A 557 9.26 2.54 -14.48
C VAL A 557 8.03 2.21 -13.66
N VAL A 558 8.18 2.14 -12.33
CA VAL A 558 7.05 2.06 -11.42
C VAL A 558 7.11 3.27 -10.52
N PHE A 559 6.08 4.11 -10.53
CA PHE A 559 5.91 5.21 -9.58
C PHE A 559 4.79 4.84 -8.60
N GLY A 560 5.14 4.41 -7.40
CA GLY A 560 4.16 3.89 -6.45
C GLY A 560 4.74 2.93 -5.43
N SER A 561 3.97 1.91 -5.07
CA SER A 561 4.40 0.84 -4.15
C SER A 561 4.20 -0.52 -4.79
N ILE A 562 5.04 -1.48 -4.44
CA ILE A 562 4.90 -2.87 -4.90
C ILE A 562 4.87 -3.77 -3.67
N ALA A 563 3.80 -4.54 -3.50
CA ALA A 563 3.72 -5.63 -2.54
C ALA A 563 3.42 -6.95 -3.26
N GLN A 564 4.15 -8.00 -2.88
CA GLN A 564 4.03 -9.30 -3.53
C GLN A 564 4.34 -10.43 -2.55
N LYS A 565 3.70 -11.59 -2.73
CA LYS A 565 4.01 -12.81 -1.96
C LYS A 565 5.37 -13.37 -2.35
N PHE A 566 5.61 -13.52 -3.65
CA PHE A 566 6.87 -13.99 -4.20
C PHE A 566 7.52 -12.92 -5.06
N ARG A 567 8.83 -12.79 -4.97
CA ARG A 567 9.58 -11.84 -5.78
C ARG A 567 9.47 -12.14 -7.27
N GLY A 568 9.01 -11.15 -8.03
CA GLY A 568 8.83 -11.28 -9.46
C GLY A 568 10.04 -10.92 -10.30
N THR A 569 10.15 -11.62 -11.43
CA THR A 569 11.21 -11.40 -12.41
C THR A 569 10.70 -10.53 -13.55
N VAL A 570 11.49 -9.51 -13.91
CA VAL A 570 11.13 -8.51 -14.93
C VAL A 570 12.09 -8.48 -16.11
N ALA A 571 13.29 -9.04 -15.92
CA ALA A 571 14.31 -9.23 -16.93
C ALA A 571 15.02 -10.56 -16.73
N GLY A 572 15.57 -11.09 -17.81
CA GLY A 572 16.35 -12.31 -17.82
C GLY A 572 17.63 -12.13 -18.63
N GLY A 573 18.40 -13.21 -18.69
CA GLY A 573 19.52 -13.32 -19.62
C GLY A 573 19.76 -14.78 -19.96
N TYR A 574 20.11 -15.04 -21.21
CA TYR A 574 20.53 -16.36 -21.67
C TYR A 574 21.78 -16.24 -22.53
N ASN A 575 22.57 -17.31 -22.61
CA ASN A 575 23.78 -17.33 -23.40
C ASN A 575 23.51 -17.95 -24.77
N VAL A 576 23.98 -17.30 -25.83
CA VAL A 576 23.98 -17.83 -27.20
C VAL A 576 25.41 -18.23 -27.54
N GLN A 577 25.58 -19.45 -28.06
CA GLN A 577 26.86 -19.90 -28.56
C GLN A 577 27.13 -19.27 -29.94
N ASN A 578 28.27 -18.62 -30.08
CA ASN A 578 28.76 -18.05 -31.33
C ASN A 578 29.40 -19.15 -32.19
N ALA A 579 29.56 -18.91 -33.49
CA ALA A 579 30.15 -19.86 -34.43
C ALA A 579 31.62 -20.24 -34.09
N ASP A 580 32.32 -19.40 -33.33
CA ASP A 580 33.68 -19.63 -32.84
C ASP A 580 33.74 -20.43 -31.52
N GLY A 581 32.60 -20.87 -30.99
CA GLY A 581 32.49 -21.61 -29.74
C GLY A 581 32.45 -20.73 -28.48
N THR A 582 32.56 -19.40 -28.61
CA THR A 582 32.39 -18.47 -27.49
C THR A 582 30.90 -18.26 -27.15
N TYR A 583 30.60 -17.67 -25.99
CA TYR A 583 29.22 -17.39 -25.57
C TYR A 583 28.99 -15.88 -25.43
N THR A 584 27.91 -15.39 -26.04
CA THR A 584 27.40 -14.04 -25.85
C THR A 584 26.18 -14.08 -24.94
N THR A 585 26.18 -13.30 -23.85
CA THR A 585 24.98 -13.13 -23.01
C THR A 585 24.02 -12.16 -23.68
N VAL A 586 22.79 -12.62 -23.94
CA VAL A 586 21.67 -11.81 -24.42
C VAL A 586 20.79 -11.47 -23.22
N ASN A 587 20.58 -10.17 -22.98
CA ASN A 587 19.67 -9.68 -21.95
C ASN A 587 18.26 -9.53 -22.52
N THR A 588 17.25 -9.82 -21.71
CA THR A 588 15.83 -9.81 -22.12
C THR A 588 14.98 -9.08 -21.06
N GLY A 589 13.77 -8.65 -21.45
CA GLY A 589 12.86 -7.97 -20.52
C GLY A 589 13.34 -6.56 -20.15
N TYR A 590 12.84 -6.03 -19.03
CA TYR A 590 12.98 -4.61 -18.65
C TYR A 590 14.00 -4.38 -17.52
N SER A 591 14.80 -3.33 -17.64
CA SER A 591 15.58 -2.83 -16.50
C SER A 591 14.65 -2.21 -15.45
N LYS A 592 15.00 -2.29 -14.16
CA LYS A 592 14.15 -1.77 -13.07
C LYS A 592 14.39 -0.28 -12.86
N ALA A 593 13.32 0.50 -12.77
CA ALA A 593 13.33 1.89 -12.35
C ALA A 593 12.16 2.15 -11.37
N TYR A 594 12.29 1.66 -10.14
CA TYR A 594 11.20 1.75 -9.14
C TYR A 594 11.38 2.99 -8.28
N GLN A 595 10.40 3.88 -8.37
CA GLN A 595 10.31 5.13 -7.65
C GLN A 595 9.12 5.08 -6.71
N TYR A 596 9.33 5.43 -5.44
CA TYR A 596 8.24 5.48 -4.49
C TYR A 596 7.40 6.74 -4.66
N ASP A 597 6.09 6.58 -4.76
CA ASP A 597 5.14 7.70 -4.69
C ASP A 597 5.01 8.17 -3.24
N THR A 598 5.60 9.33 -2.94
CA THR A 598 5.60 9.90 -1.58
C THR A 598 4.20 10.24 -1.05
N VAL A 599 3.18 10.40 -1.90
CA VAL A 599 1.79 10.62 -1.47
C VAL A 599 1.30 9.43 -0.64
N LEU A 600 1.77 8.23 -0.96
CA LEU A 600 1.41 6.98 -0.27
C LEU A 600 1.82 6.93 1.21
N LYS A 601 2.73 7.80 1.66
CA LYS A 601 3.01 7.95 3.11
C LYS A 601 1.83 8.52 3.87
N THR A 602 0.97 9.28 3.18
CA THR A 602 -0.10 10.07 3.79
C THR A 602 -1.50 9.60 3.41
N ILE A 603 -1.67 9.01 2.22
CA ILE A 603 -2.97 8.58 1.69
C ILE A 603 -2.79 7.21 1.02
N SER A 604 -3.63 6.24 1.35
CA SER A 604 -3.70 4.97 0.62
C SER A 604 -4.81 5.03 -0.44
N PRO A 605 -4.72 4.27 -1.55
CA PRO A 605 -5.82 4.16 -2.48
C PRO A 605 -7.12 3.73 -1.77
N PRO A 606 -8.31 4.17 -2.23
CA PRO A 606 -9.57 3.86 -1.57
C PRO A 606 -9.79 2.37 -1.45
N LYS A 607 -10.17 1.88 -0.26
CA LYS A 607 -10.43 0.45 -0.01
C LYS A 607 -9.28 -0.48 -0.43
N PHE A 608 -8.03 -0.01 -0.40
CA PHE A 608 -6.87 -0.84 -0.69
C PHE A 608 -6.66 -1.89 0.40
N LEU A 609 -6.02 -3.02 0.04
CA LEU A 609 -5.75 -4.08 1.00
C LEU A 609 -4.71 -3.65 2.03
N ASN A 610 -4.97 -4.03 3.28
CA ASN A 610 -4.05 -3.88 4.40
C ASN A 610 -3.50 -5.25 4.81
N PRO A 611 -2.36 -5.28 5.54
CA PRO A 611 -1.86 -6.51 6.15
C PRO A 611 -2.88 -7.15 7.09
N THR A 612 -2.84 -8.47 7.23
CA THR A 612 -3.75 -9.21 8.12
C THR A 612 -3.55 -8.77 9.58
N ASP A 613 -2.29 -8.59 9.99
CA ASP A 613 -1.92 -8.02 11.28
C ASP A 613 -1.65 -6.52 11.10
N SER A 614 -2.70 -5.73 11.28
CA SER A 614 -2.66 -4.28 11.07
C SER A 614 -2.21 -3.53 12.31
N ASN A 615 -1.01 -2.94 12.27
CA ASN A 615 -0.56 -1.98 13.28
C ASN A 615 -0.89 -0.55 12.84
N TYR A 616 -1.78 0.12 13.56
CA TYR A 616 -2.03 1.55 13.41
C TYR A 616 -0.83 2.37 13.88
N THR A 617 -0.53 3.41 13.12
CA THR A 617 0.53 4.37 13.39
C THR A 617 0.02 5.80 13.22
N VAL A 618 0.69 6.74 13.86
CA VAL A 618 0.42 8.17 13.74
C VAL A 618 1.22 8.75 12.57
N ILE A 619 0.55 9.35 11.60
CA ILE A 619 1.20 9.96 10.42
C ILE A 619 1.30 11.48 10.49
N GLY A 620 0.69 12.11 11.50
CA GLY A 620 0.85 13.54 11.72
C GLY A 620 0.10 14.04 12.95
N TYR A 621 0.55 15.20 13.44
CA TYR A 621 -0.10 15.94 14.53
C TYR A 621 -0.41 17.37 14.06
N ALA A 622 -1.58 17.87 14.40
CA ALA A 622 -1.95 19.27 14.29
C ALA A 622 -2.36 19.79 15.67
N THR A 623 -1.84 20.97 16.04
CA THR A 623 -2.28 21.66 17.25
C THR A 623 -3.55 22.43 16.97
N VAL A 624 -4.54 22.33 17.87
CA VAL A 624 -5.74 23.15 17.79
C VAL A 624 -5.49 24.37 18.67
N ASN A 625 -5.48 25.57 18.07
CA ASN A 625 -5.46 26.79 18.86
C ASN A 625 -6.74 26.83 19.72
N PRO A 626 -6.65 27.13 21.02
CA PRO A 626 -7.83 27.19 21.87
C PRO A 626 -8.78 28.25 21.29
N SER A 627 -9.91 27.81 20.76
CA SER A 627 -11.01 28.69 20.37
C SER A 627 -11.50 29.37 21.64
N GLY A 628 -11.36 30.69 21.71
CA GLY A 628 -11.87 31.48 22.82
C GLY A 628 -13.37 31.25 23.00
N GLY A 629 -13.81 30.89 24.21
CA GLY A 629 -15.22 30.75 24.53
C GLY A 629 -15.45 29.98 25.81
N GLY A 630 -15.68 30.71 26.90
CA GLY A 630 -16.13 30.18 28.19
C GLY A 630 -15.17 30.49 29.33
N THR A 631 -15.19 31.74 29.82
CA THR A 631 -14.80 32.04 31.21
C THR A 631 -15.66 31.21 32.18
N PRO A 632 -15.09 30.83 33.35
CA PRO A 632 -15.62 29.78 34.23
C PRO A 632 -17.03 30.03 34.75
#